data_AF-A0A0F4QX22-F1
#
_entry.id   AF-A0A0F4QX22-F1
#
_cell.length_a   1.000
_cell.length_b   1.000
_cell.length_c   1.000
_cell.angle_alpha   90.00
_cell.angle_beta   90.00
_cell.angle_gamma   90.00
#
_symmetry.space_group_name_H-M   'P 1'
#
loop_
_entity.id
_entity.type
_entity.pdbx_description
1 polymer ?
#
loop_
_entity_poly.entity_id
_entity_poly.type
_entity_poly.pdbx_seq_one_letter_code
_entity_poly.pdbx_strand_id
1 'polypeptide(L)'
;MKLFSALASCVLAATLTSTSVVADDTQLQSAPASLVAELTQMCVEWAQDDEVAADALRQYVLQCVNEELSAGGYVAVTEVDI
;
A
#
# COMPACT_ATOMS: atom_id res chain seq x y z
N MET A 1 -43.20 -27.89 20.63
CA MET A 1 -42.94 -28.21 22.05
C MET A 1 -41.48 -27.86 22.31
N LYS A 2 -41.23 -26.68 22.90
CA LYS A 2 -40.82 -26.51 24.32
C LYS A 2 -39.53 -27.26 24.62
N LEU A 3 -38.43 -26.51 24.73
CA LEU A 3 -37.37 -26.72 25.72
C LEU A 3 -36.75 -25.34 25.98
N PHE A 4 -37.41 -24.57 26.86
CA PHE A 4 -36.79 -23.48 27.60
C PHE A 4 -36.05 -24.12 28.78
N SER A 5 -34.75 -23.91 28.89
CA SER A 5 -34.00 -23.88 30.16
C SER A 5 -32.58 -23.42 29.83
N ALA A 6 -32.23 -22.16 30.01
CA ALA A 6 -31.94 -21.48 31.28
C ALA A 6 -30.43 -21.46 31.55
N LEU A 7 -29.94 -20.22 31.73
CA LEU A 7 -28.81 -19.84 32.59
C LEU A 7 -27.40 -20.23 32.14
N ALA A 8 -26.68 -19.26 31.58
CA ALA A 8 -25.39 -18.84 32.13
C ALA A 8 -24.98 -17.52 31.48
N SER A 9 -25.14 -16.46 32.26
CA SER A 9 -24.49 -15.17 32.04
C SER A 9 -22.99 -15.40 31.84
N CYS A 10 -22.48 -15.16 30.63
CA CYS A 10 -21.06 -14.92 30.41
C CYS A 10 -20.91 -13.45 30.05
N VAL A 11 -20.40 -12.72 31.03
CA VAL A 11 -20.06 -11.30 31.01
C VAL A 11 -19.26 -10.97 29.75
N LEU A 12 -19.82 -10.13 28.87
CA LEU A 12 -19.02 -9.44 27.85
C LEU A 12 -18.14 -8.40 28.53
N ALA A 13 -16.99 -8.81 29.04
CA ALA A 13 -15.91 -7.89 29.36
C ALA A 13 -15.20 -7.52 28.05
N ALA A 14 -15.82 -6.64 27.26
CA ALA A 14 -15.16 -5.99 26.14
C ALA A 14 -14.16 -4.97 26.72
N THR A 15 -12.96 -5.42 27.06
CA THR A 15 -11.84 -4.52 27.33
C THR A 15 -11.43 -3.91 26.01
N LEU A 16 -11.97 -2.72 25.68
CA LEU A 16 -11.47 -1.89 24.61
C LEU A 16 -10.08 -1.38 25.02
N THR A 17 -9.04 -2.18 24.77
CA THR A 17 -7.67 -1.66 24.75
C THR A 17 -7.57 -0.77 23.52
N SER A 18 -7.64 0.54 23.75
CA SER A 18 -7.39 1.53 22.72
C SER A 18 -5.90 1.45 22.37
N THR A 19 -5.55 0.68 21.34
CA THR A 19 -4.22 0.75 20.76
C THR A 19 -4.16 2.07 20.02
N SER A 20 -3.57 3.09 20.66
CA SER A 20 -3.13 4.28 19.97
C SER A 20 -2.04 3.85 18.99
N VAL A 21 -2.39 3.73 17.71
CA VAL A 21 -1.40 3.73 16.64
C VAL A 21 -0.74 5.11 16.72
N VAL A 22 0.45 5.15 17.31
CA VAL A 22 1.34 6.29 17.13
C VAL A 22 1.68 6.23 15.65
N ALA A 23 1.14 7.18 14.87
CA ALA A 23 1.63 7.41 13.53
C ALA A 23 3.12 7.72 13.70
N ASP A 24 3.97 6.77 13.29
CA ASP A 24 5.40 7.02 13.21
C ASP A 24 5.53 8.16 12.19
N ASP A 25 5.85 9.36 12.65
CA ASP A 25 6.24 10.49 11.81
C ASP A 25 7.62 10.17 11.20
N THR A 26 7.72 9.04 10.49
CA THR A 26 8.89 8.67 9.72
C THR A 26 9.00 9.72 8.64
N GLN A 27 9.97 10.62 8.76
CA GLN A 27 10.32 11.49 7.65
C GLN A 27 10.79 10.60 6.50
N LEU A 28 9.89 10.32 5.57
CA LEU A 28 10.19 9.52 4.39
C LEU A 28 11.33 10.19 3.63
N GLN A 29 12.32 9.39 3.27
CA GLN A 29 13.50 9.86 2.56
C GLN A 29 13.32 9.70 1.05
N SER A 30 14.08 10.47 0.26
CA SER A 30 14.17 10.24 -1.17
C SER A 30 14.83 8.90 -1.47
N ALA A 31 14.25 8.15 -2.41
CA ALA A 31 14.86 6.92 -2.89
C ALA A 31 16.16 7.22 -3.66
N PRO A 32 17.14 6.30 -3.63
CA PRO A 32 18.27 6.35 -4.52
C PRO A 32 17.81 6.36 -5.99
N ALA A 33 18.47 7.14 -6.84
CA ALA A 33 18.11 7.20 -8.27
C ALA A 33 18.18 5.81 -8.95
N SER A 34 19.08 4.94 -8.51
CA SER A 34 19.18 3.57 -9.01
C SER A 34 17.93 2.73 -8.69
N LEU A 35 17.33 2.92 -7.52
CA LEU A 35 16.09 2.24 -7.15
C LEU A 35 14.92 2.74 -8.01
N VAL A 36 14.82 4.06 -8.23
CA VAL A 36 13.79 4.62 -9.12
C VAL A 36 13.94 4.07 -10.53
N ALA A 37 15.17 3.94 -11.05
CA ALA A 37 15.41 3.37 -12.36
C ALA A 37 15.04 1.87 -12.44
N GLU A 38 15.37 1.08 -11.42
CA GLU A 38 15.01 -0.33 -11.31
C GLU A 38 13.48 -0.51 -11.30
N LEU A 39 12.78 0.25 -10.46
CA LEU A 39 11.31 0.24 -10.40
C LEU A 39 10.69 0.71 -11.72
N THR A 40 11.29 1.71 -12.38
CA THR A 40 10.82 2.20 -13.68
C THR A 40 10.89 1.10 -14.74
N GLN A 41 12.00 0.36 -14.82
CA GLN A 41 12.11 -0.76 -15.75
C GLN A 41 11.09 -1.86 -15.47
N MET A 42 10.94 -2.25 -14.20
CA MET A 42 9.94 -3.24 -13.78
C MET A 42 8.52 -2.81 -14.14
N CYS A 43 8.14 -1.56 -13.86
CA CYS A 43 6.82 -1.03 -14.19
C CYS A 43 6.58 -0.89 -15.70
N VAL A 44 7.62 -0.68 -16.50
CA VAL A 44 7.53 -0.71 -17.98
C VAL A 44 7.30 -2.13 -18.49
N GLU A 45 7.91 -3.14 -17.87
CA GLU A 45 7.66 -4.54 -18.20
C GLU A 45 6.21 -4.93 -17.87
N TRP A 46 5.72 -4.57 -16.67
CA TRP A 46 4.32 -4.83 -16.30
C TRP A 46 3.32 -4.09 -17.19
N ALA A 47 3.62 -2.86 -17.59
CA ALA A 47 2.79 -2.12 -18.53
C ALA A 47 2.67 -2.84 -19.89
N GLN A 48 3.73 -3.51 -20.34
CA GLN A 48 3.71 -4.30 -21.58
C GLN A 48 2.87 -5.57 -21.40
N ASP A 49 3.04 -6.27 -20.29
CA ASP A 49 2.26 -7.47 -19.96
C ASP A 49 0.76 -7.17 -19.82
N ASP A 50 0.42 -5.99 -19.30
CA ASP A 50 -0.95 -5.48 -19.17
C ASP A 50 -1.50 -4.83 -20.47
N GLU A 51 -0.72 -4.82 -21.55
CA GLU A 51 -1.07 -4.19 -22.83
C GLU A 51 -1.50 -2.72 -22.70
N VAL A 52 -0.84 -1.97 -21.81
CA VAL A 52 -1.12 -0.54 -21.58
C VAL A 52 -0.86 0.27 -22.85
N ALA A 53 -1.84 1.09 -23.24
CA ALA A 53 -1.73 1.96 -24.41
C ALA A 53 -0.59 2.98 -24.27
N ALA A 54 0.06 3.30 -25.40
CA ALA A 54 1.24 4.17 -25.41
C ALA A 54 0.97 5.59 -24.87
N ASP A 55 -0.25 6.11 -25.03
CA ASP A 55 -0.68 7.40 -24.49
C ASP A 55 -0.91 7.39 -22.96
N ALA A 56 -1.15 6.21 -22.39
CA ALA A 56 -1.30 5.99 -20.95
C ALA A 56 -0.01 5.51 -20.26
N LEU A 57 0.98 5.02 -21.02
CA LEU A 57 2.20 4.36 -20.51
C LEU A 57 2.91 5.19 -19.43
N ARG A 58 3.18 6.47 -19.70
CA ARG A 58 3.90 7.32 -18.74
C ARG A 58 3.15 7.49 -17.42
N GLN A 59 1.83 7.65 -17.48
CA GLN A 59 1.02 7.79 -16.28
C GLN A 59 0.97 6.49 -15.48
N TYR A 60 0.81 5.36 -16.17
CA TYR A 60 0.83 4.04 -15.55
C TYR A 60 2.17 3.78 -14.82
N VAL A 61 3.29 4.00 -15.51
CA VAL A 61 4.63 3.77 -14.93
C VAL A 61 4.87 4.68 -13.73
N LEU A 62 4.52 5.97 -13.83
CA LEU A 62 4.67 6.91 -12.71
C LEU A 62 3.85 6.48 -11.48
N GLN A 63 2.62 6.01 -11.69
CA GLN A 63 1.78 5.51 -10.62
C GLN A 63 2.40 4.25 -9.99
N CYS A 64 2.76 3.26 -10.80
CA CYS A 64 3.38 2.02 -10.36
C CYS A 64 4.66 2.29 -9.54
N VAL A 65 5.57 3.12 -10.03
CA VAL A 65 6.80 3.50 -9.31
C VAL A 65 6.47 4.13 -7.95
N ASN A 66 5.47 5.02 -7.89
CA ASN A 66 5.09 5.67 -6.65
C ASN A 66 4.40 4.74 -5.64
N GLU A 67 3.68 3.72 -6.11
CA GLU A 67 3.12 2.66 -5.26
C GLU A 67 4.25 1.83 -4.62
N GLU A 68 5.24 1.41 -5.41
CA GLU A 68 6.41 0.67 -4.93
C GLU A 68 7.29 1.49 -3.99
N LEU A 69 7.54 2.76 -4.29
CA LEU A 69 8.27 3.68 -3.42
C LEU A 69 7.56 3.88 -2.08
N SER A 70 6.23 4.05 -2.11
CA SER A 70 5.43 4.22 -0.90
C SER A 70 5.45 2.95 -0.04
N ALA A 71 5.35 1.77 -0.66
CA ALA A 71 5.48 0.48 0.02
C ALA A 71 6.89 0.30 0.65
N GLY A 72 7.91 0.85 0.00
CA GLY A 72 9.30 0.87 0.49
C GLY A 72 9.62 1.95 1.53
N GLY A 73 8.67 2.82 1.89
CA GLY A 73 8.90 3.91 2.84
C GLY A 73 9.69 5.09 2.26
N TYR A 74 9.56 5.35 0.96
CA TYR A 74 10.16 6.49 0.27
C TYR A 74 9.11 7.52 -0.12
N VAL A 75 9.57 8.76 -0.37
CA VAL A 75 8.72 9.79 -0.96
C VAL A 75 8.43 9.49 -2.43
N ALA A 76 7.25 9.89 -2.89
CA ALA A 76 6.87 9.83 -4.30
C ALA A 76 7.73 10.74 -5.17
N VAL A 77 7.94 10.34 -6.42
CA VAL A 77 8.56 11.13 -7.49
C VAL A 77 7.51 11.79 -8.37
N THR A 78 7.90 12.88 -9.04
CA THR A 78 7.01 13.62 -9.95
C THR A 78 7.18 13.21 -11.41
N GLU A 79 8.28 12.53 -11.73
CA GLU A 79 8.62 12.09 -13.09
C GLU A 79 9.42 10.79 -13.08
N VAL A 80 9.36 10.08 -14.20
CA VAL A 80 10.10 8.86 -14.50
C VAL A 80 10.67 8.98 -15.92
N ASP A 81 11.83 8.38 -16.15
CA ASP A 81 12.52 8.42 -17.45
C ASP A 81 12.24 7.12 -18.22
N ILE A 82 11.46 7.22 -19.31
CA ILE A 82 11.02 6.11 -20.17
C ILE A 82 10.99 6.51 -21.64
#